data_AF-A0A2M8KXR7-F1
#
_entry.id   AF-A0A2M8KXR7-F1
#
_cell.length_a   1.000
_cell.length_b   1.000
_cell.length_c   1.000
_cell.angle_alpha   90.00
_cell.angle_beta   90.00
_cell.angle_gamma   90.00
#
_symmetry.space_group_name_H-M   'P 1'
#
loop_
_entity.id
_entity.type
_entity.pdbx_description
1 polymer ?
#
loop_
_entity_poly.entity_id
_entity_poly.type
_entity_poly.pdbx_seq_one_letter_code
_entity_poly.pdbx_strand_id
1 'polypeptide(L)'
;MDTKNLANIRQSFANTVFTHKVQEVAAENAGSHALKVKIANIGIVVLALIMLLLQVANQSNLVFSYLGSGIAAGEIIFLIVQLTFNFEQIALAHKNSALKYMQLRDKYRSLIVDTMNEQTPPNNVIARRDSLQAEYQVISDLAPQTGTKEYAEAQKRLHTAGASGGEHYTWSDTEIDQFLPEDLRLG
;
A
#
# COMPACT_ATOMS: atom_id res chain seq x y z
N MET A 1 -0.40 17.62 -32.34
CA MET A 1 -0.50 16.89 -31.06
C MET A 1 -1.83 16.16 -30.99
N ASP A 2 -1.84 14.84 -30.73
CA ASP A 2 -3.08 14.08 -30.52
C ASP A 2 -3.61 14.33 -29.09
N THR A 3 -4.43 15.37 -28.96
CA THR A 3 -4.91 15.86 -27.67
C THR A 3 -5.81 14.87 -26.94
N LYS A 4 -6.56 14.05 -27.67
CA LYS A 4 -7.46 13.03 -27.09
C LYS A 4 -6.66 11.88 -26.48
N ASN A 5 -5.64 11.40 -27.21
CA ASN A 5 -4.77 10.35 -26.69
C ASN A 5 -3.92 10.84 -25.52
N LEU A 6 -3.39 12.07 -25.60
CA LEU A 6 -2.66 12.67 -24.49
C LEU A 6 -3.51 12.79 -23.22
N ALA A 7 -4.76 13.27 -23.33
CA ALA A 7 -5.67 13.35 -22.19
C ALA A 7 -5.94 11.97 -21.56
N ASN A 8 -6.13 10.92 -22.38
CA ASN A 8 -6.33 9.56 -21.90
C ASN A 8 -5.08 9.02 -21.17
N ILE A 9 -3.89 9.21 -21.74
CA ILE A 9 -2.62 8.81 -21.12
C ILE A 9 -2.42 9.54 -19.78
N ARG A 10 -2.75 10.83 -19.70
CA ARG A 10 -2.70 11.64 -18.47
C ARG A 10 -3.67 11.13 -17.40
N GLN A 11 -4.88 10.72 -17.78
CA GLN A 11 -5.83 10.08 -16.87
C GLN A 11 -5.29 8.75 -16.32
N SER A 12 -4.80 7.86 -17.20
CA SER A 12 -4.22 6.58 -16.77
C SER A 12 -2.99 6.77 -15.88
N PHE A 13 -2.18 7.78 -16.16
CA PHE A 13 -1.06 8.18 -15.31
C PHE A 13 -1.54 8.55 -13.90
N ALA A 14 -2.50 9.47 -13.77
CA ALA A 14 -3.00 9.89 -12.47
C ALA A 14 -3.71 8.76 -11.70
N ASN A 15 -4.48 7.92 -12.39
CA ASN A 15 -5.02 6.69 -11.80
C ASN A 15 -3.90 5.80 -11.24
N THR A 16 -2.80 5.64 -11.97
CA THR A 16 -1.65 4.85 -11.52
C THR A 16 -0.94 5.48 -10.33
N VAL A 17 -0.76 6.82 -10.31
CA VAL A 17 -0.21 7.56 -9.15
C VAL A 17 -1.06 7.34 -7.91
N PHE A 18 -2.38 7.44 -8.06
CA PHE A 18 -3.31 7.26 -6.95
C PHE A 18 -3.31 5.83 -6.43
N THR A 19 -3.47 4.83 -7.31
CA THR A 19 -3.43 3.42 -6.91
C THR A 19 -2.10 3.03 -6.26
N HIS A 20 -0.98 3.56 -6.79
CA HIS A 20 0.33 3.42 -6.15
C HIS A 20 0.29 3.92 -4.70
N LYS A 21 -0.21 5.14 -4.46
CA LYS A 21 -0.29 5.69 -3.10
C LYS A 21 -1.22 4.88 -2.19
N VAL A 22 -2.35 4.40 -2.69
CA VAL A 22 -3.26 3.52 -1.93
C VAL A 22 -2.53 2.25 -1.47
N GLN A 23 -1.75 1.63 -2.34
CA GLN A 23 -0.95 0.45 -1.99
C GLN A 23 0.17 0.76 -0.98
N GLU A 24 0.83 1.92 -1.08
CA GLU A 24 1.80 2.38 -0.07
C GLU A 24 1.16 2.55 1.31
N VAL A 25 0.01 3.22 1.38
CA VAL A 25 -0.75 3.43 2.62
C VAL A 25 -1.19 2.10 3.22
N ALA A 26 -1.67 1.16 2.39
CA ALA A 26 -2.04 -0.17 2.84
C ALA A 26 -0.84 -0.94 3.42
N ALA A 27 0.33 -0.85 2.77
CA ALA A 27 1.57 -1.46 3.27
C ALA A 27 2.01 -0.87 4.62
N GLU A 28 1.97 0.45 4.77
CA GLU A 28 2.29 1.14 6.03
C GLU A 28 1.32 0.76 7.15
N ASN A 29 0.01 0.70 6.86
CA ASN A 29 -1.01 0.29 7.81
C ASN A 29 -0.73 -1.14 8.29
N ALA A 30 -0.55 -2.09 7.37
CA ALA A 30 -0.26 -3.49 7.72
C ALA A 30 1.05 -3.63 8.49
N GLY A 31 2.11 -2.92 8.08
CA GLY A 31 3.40 -2.91 8.77
C GLY A 31 3.31 -2.35 10.19
N SER A 32 2.50 -1.30 10.39
CA SER A 32 2.24 -0.74 11.72
C SER A 32 1.49 -1.72 12.64
N HIS A 33 0.55 -2.50 12.09
CA HIS A 33 -0.12 -3.56 12.85
C HIS A 33 0.85 -4.69 13.20
N ALA A 34 1.69 -5.11 12.26
CA ALA A 34 2.71 -6.13 12.50
C ALA A 34 3.67 -5.71 13.63
N LEU A 35 4.11 -4.46 13.64
CA LEU A 35 4.98 -3.95 14.70
C LEU A 35 4.30 -3.98 16.07
N LYS A 36 3.03 -3.54 16.16
CA LYS A 36 2.26 -3.58 17.41
C LYS A 36 2.11 -5.01 17.94
N VAL A 37 1.82 -5.96 17.06
CA VAL A 37 1.70 -7.39 17.39
C VAL A 37 3.04 -7.95 17.87
N LYS A 38 4.15 -7.58 17.23
CA LYS A 38 5.51 -7.97 17.68
C LYS A 38 5.84 -7.42 19.07
N ILE A 39 5.57 -6.14 19.33
CA ILE A 39 5.82 -5.52 20.64
C ILE A 39 4.98 -6.19 21.73
N ALA A 40 3.70 -6.47 21.44
CA ALA A 40 2.83 -7.20 22.36
C ALA A 40 3.39 -8.61 22.66
N ASN A 41 3.88 -9.31 21.64
CA ASN A 41 4.48 -10.63 21.82
C ASN A 41 5.69 -10.60 22.75
N ILE A 42 6.60 -9.65 22.51
CA ILE A 42 7.79 -9.46 23.35
C ILE A 42 7.36 -9.22 24.81
N GLY A 43 6.33 -8.40 25.04
CA GLY A 43 5.78 -8.17 26.37
C GLY A 43 5.25 -9.44 27.04
N ILE A 44 4.49 -10.26 26.30
CA ILE A 44 3.93 -11.54 26.81
C ILE A 44 5.05 -12.53 27.13
N VAL A 45 6.03 -12.68 26.25
CA VAL A 45 7.20 -13.57 26.44
C VAL A 45 7.99 -13.16 27.69
N VAL A 46 8.27 -11.86 27.84
CA VAL A 46 8.98 -11.35 29.03
C VAL A 46 8.19 -11.63 30.31
N LEU A 47 6.87 -11.42 30.27
CA LEU A 47 6.00 -11.72 31.42
C LEU A 47 5.98 -13.22 31.76
N ALA A 48 5.91 -14.09 30.74
CA ALA A 48 5.96 -15.53 30.92
C ALA A 48 7.29 -15.97 31.57
N LEU A 49 8.41 -15.42 31.11
CA LEU A 49 9.74 -15.69 31.68
C LEU A 49 9.84 -15.22 33.15
N ILE A 50 9.34 -14.03 33.48
CA ILE A 50 9.32 -13.54 34.87
C ILE A 50 8.50 -14.47 35.76
N MET A 51 7.33 -14.90 35.28
CA MET A 51 6.46 -15.81 36.03
C MET A 51 7.10 -17.18 36.25
N LEU A 52 7.81 -17.71 35.24
CA LEU A 52 8.59 -18.93 35.37
C LEU A 52 9.68 -18.81 36.44
N LEU A 53 10.42 -17.70 36.46
CA LEU A 53 11.43 -17.45 37.50
C LEU A 53 10.82 -17.36 38.89
N LEU A 54 9.68 -16.68 39.04
CA LEU A 54 8.95 -16.57 40.32
C LEU A 54 8.44 -17.94 40.81
N GLN A 55 7.97 -18.78 39.89
CA GLN A 55 7.55 -20.14 40.18
C GLN A 55 8.72 -20.99 40.71
N VAL A 56 9.89 -20.90 40.06
CA VAL A 56 11.10 -21.63 40.49
C VAL A 56 11.62 -21.13 41.84
N ALA A 57 11.55 -19.82 42.09
CA ALA A 57 11.99 -19.22 43.36
C ALA A 57 11.03 -19.52 44.53
N ASN A 58 9.73 -19.71 44.26
CA ASN A 58 8.69 -19.88 45.28
C ASN A 58 7.94 -21.21 45.10
N GLN A 59 8.67 -22.33 45.11
CA GLN A 59 8.12 -23.66 44.81
C GLN A 59 6.97 -24.10 45.73
N SER A 60 6.92 -23.59 46.96
CA SER A 60 5.86 -23.90 47.92
C SER A 60 4.53 -23.17 47.62
N ASN A 61 4.56 -22.11 46.81
CA ASN A 61 3.37 -21.31 46.50
C ASN A 61 2.81 -21.71 45.12
N LEU A 62 1.76 -22.55 45.15
CA LEU A 62 1.08 -23.06 43.95
C LEU A 62 0.44 -21.96 43.09
N VAL A 63 0.19 -20.77 43.63
CA VAL A 63 -0.40 -19.65 42.88
C VAL A 63 0.47 -19.28 41.68
N PHE A 64 1.80 -19.23 41.85
CA PHE A 64 2.71 -18.92 40.75
C PHE A 64 2.75 -20.02 39.69
N SER A 65 2.54 -21.28 40.09
CA SER A 65 2.47 -22.40 39.14
C SER A 65 1.24 -22.34 38.26
N TYR A 66 0.06 -22.07 38.84
CA TYR A 66 -1.18 -21.93 38.07
C TYR A 66 -1.16 -20.69 37.18
N LEU A 67 -0.70 -19.55 37.71
CA LEU A 67 -0.63 -18.30 36.95
C LEU A 67 0.40 -18.37 35.82
N GLY A 68 1.59 -18.92 36.08
CA GLY A 68 2.63 -19.12 35.08
C GLY A 68 2.19 -20.07 33.96
N SER A 69 1.55 -21.19 34.31
CA SER A 69 1.00 -22.13 33.33
C SER A 69 -0.10 -21.50 32.47
N GLY A 70 -0.97 -20.68 33.06
CA GLY A 70 -2.01 -19.95 32.34
C GLY A 70 -1.43 -18.92 31.35
N ILE A 71 -0.41 -18.18 31.76
CA ILE A 71 0.27 -17.21 30.89
C ILE A 71 0.99 -17.92 29.74
N ALA A 72 1.70 -19.03 30.01
CA ALA A 72 2.36 -19.82 28.98
C ALA A 72 1.35 -20.42 27.98
N ALA A 73 0.22 -20.93 28.46
CA ALA A 73 -0.86 -21.41 27.58
C ALA A 73 -1.42 -20.27 26.70
N GLY A 74 -1.62 -19.08 27.29
CA GLY A 74 -2.05 -17.88 26.56
C GLY A 74 -1.04 -17.42 25.52
N GLU A 75 0.26 -17.47 25.83
CA GLU A 75 1.35 -17.17 24.90
C GLU A 75 1.33 -18.10 23.69
N ILE A 76 1.17 -19.41 23.91
CA ILE A 76 1.07 -20.39 22.82
C ILE A 76 -0.14 -20.11 21.92
N ILE A 77 -1.30 -19.80 22.51
CA ILE A 77 -2.50 -19.42 21.76
C ILE A 77 -2.23 -18.16 20.93
N PHE A 78 -1.61 -17.15 21.54
CA PHE A 78 -1.27 -15.91 20.86
C PHE A 78 -0.29 -16.13 19.70
N LEU A 79 0.72 -16.98 19.88
CA LEU A 79 1.66 -17.38 18.83
C LEU A 79 0.95 -18.07 17.66
N ILE A 80 0.01 -18.99 17.93
CA ILE A 80 -0.77 -19.66 16.89
C ILE A 80 -1.61 -18.66 16.09
N VAL A 81 -2.23 -17.68 16.77
CA VAL A 81 -2.97 -16.60 16.11
C VAL A 81 -2.04 -15.78 15.20
N GLN A 82 -0.84 -15.43 15.64
CA GLN A 82 0.13 -14.70 14.81
C GLN A 82 0.60 -15.49 13.59
N LEU A 83 0.84 -16.80 13.74
CA LEU A 83 1.21 -17.67 12.62
C LEU A 83 0.08 -17.75 11.58
N THR A 84 -1.17 -17.58 12.01
CA THR A 84 -2.35 -17.57 11.14
C THR A 84 -2.55 -16.22 10.45
N PHE A 85 -2.33 -15.11 11.15
CA PHE A 85 -2.52 -13.74 10.65
C PHE A 85 -1.17 -13.05 10.44
N ASN A 86 -0.56 -13.30 9.28
CA ASN A 86 0.75 -12.72 8.95
C ASN A 86 0.63 -11.31 8.36
N PHE A 87 0.55 -10.31 9.24
CA PHE A 87 0.51 -8.89 8.86
C PHE A 87 1.77 -8.42 8.11
N GLU A 88 2.92 -9.06 8.32
CA GLU A 88 4.15 -8.73 7.59
C GLU A 88 4.07 -9.15 6.14
N GLN A 89 3.52 -10.34 5.88
CA GLN A 89 3.31 -10.82 4.52
C GLN A 89 2.30 -9.95 3.78
N ILE A 90 1.23 -9.51 4.45
CA ILE A 90 0.25 -8.56 3.89
C ILE A 90 0.94 -7.23 3.55
N ALA A 91 1.73 -6.68 4.48
CA ALA A 91 2.47 -5.44 4.26
C ALA A 91 3.43 -5.56 3.06
N LEU A 92 4.15 -6.67 2.96
CA LEU A 92 5.07 -6.95 1.85
C LEU A 92 4.33 -7.10 0.52
N ALA A 93 3.17 -7.75 0.50
CA ALA A 93 2.35 -7.88 -0.70
C ALA A 93 1.90 -6.51 -1.23
N HIS A 94 1.37 -5.65 -0.36
CA HIS A 94 1.01 -4.28 -0.73
C HIS A 94 2.22 -3.47 -1.21
N LYS A 95 3.37 -3.58 -0.51
CA LYS A 95 4.62 -2.92 -0.90
C LYS A 95 5.09 -3.36 -2.29
N ASN A 96 5.01 -4.66 -2.60
CA ASN A 96 5.39 -5.17 -3.90
C ASN A 96 4.46 -4.66 -5.01
N SER A 97 3.15 -4.58 -4.76
CA SER A 97 2.21 -3.97 -5.70
C SER A 97 2.46 -2.48 -5.89
N ALA A 98 2.75 -1.75 -4.82
CA ALA A 98 3.13 -0.34 -4.89
C ALA A 98 4.35 -0.13 -5.82
N LEU A 99 5.40 -0.94 -5.68
CA LEU A 99 6.58 -0.86 -6.54
C LEU A 99 6.26 -1.12 -8.02
N LYS A 100 5.36 -2.08 -8.31
CA LYS A 100 4.90 -2.33 -9.69
C LYS A 100 4.14 -1.13 -10.27
N TYR A 101 3.23 -0.54 -9.49
CA TYR A 101 2.54 0.68 -9.92
C TYR A 101 3.48 1.88 -10.07
N MET A 102 4.52 1.99 -9.24
CA MET A 102 5.56 3.00 -9.39
C MET A 102 6.28 2.87 -10.74
N GLN A 103 6.67 1.65 -11.12
CA GLN A 103 7.28 1.39 -12.43
C GLN A 103 6.32 1.74 -13.58
N LEU A 104 5.06 1.34 -13.46
CA LEU A 104 4.04 1.65 -14.46
C LEU A 104 3.79 3.16 -14.59
N ARG A 105 3.75 3.89 -13.47
CA ARG A 105 3.63 5.35 -13.43
C ARG A 105 4.77 6.01 -14.19
N ASP A 106 5.99 5.53 -14.00
CA ASP A 106 7.17 6.08 -14.65
C ASP A 106 7.13 5.81 -16.17
N LYS A 107 6.66 4.63 -16.60
CA LYS A 107 6.38 4.33 -18.02
C LYS A 107 5.34 5.26 -18.63
N TYR A 108 4.24 5.53 -17.92
CA TYR A 108 3.22 6.48 -18.37
C TYR A 108 3.80 7.90 -18.51
N ARG A 109 4.64 8.33 -17.57
CA ARG A 109 5.33 9.63 -17.65
C ARG A 109 6.19 9.73 -18.90
N SER A 110 6.98 8.69 -19.22
CA SER A 110 7.75 8.64 -20.47
C SER A 110 6.84 8.71 -21.70
N LEU A 111 5.70 8.03 -21.69
CA LEU A 111 4.74 8.10 -22.80
C LEU A 111 4.11 9.50 -22.95
N ILE A 112 3.86 10.22 -21.86
CA ILE A 112 3.41 11.63 -21.90
C ILE A 112 4.47 12.49 -22.62
N VAL A 113 5.75 12.36 -22.23
CA VAL A 113 6.87 13.08 -22.87
C VAL A 113 6.93 12.79 -24.36
N ASP A 114 6.92 11.50 -24.74
CA ASP A 114 6.99 11.05 -26.14
C ASP A 114 5.82 11.61 -26.99
N THR A 115 4.64 11.70 -26.38
CA THR A 115 3.42 12.21 -27.03
C THR A 115 3.43 13.73 -27.18
N MET A 116 3.90 14.46 -26.17
CA MET A 116 4.00 15.93 -26.20
C MET A 116 5.09 16.41 -27.17
N ASN A 117 6.19 15.68 -27.30
CA ASN A 117 7.28 16.01 -28.22
C ASN A 117 7.00 15.65 -29.69
N GLU A 118 5.87 15.03 -30.00
CA GLU A 118 5.51 14.53 -31.34
C GLU A 118 6.57 13.58 -31.97
N GLN A 119 7.45 13.00 -31.15
CA GLN A 119 8.58 12.16 -31.59
C GLN A 119 8.15 10.74 -31.99
N THR A 120 6.88 10.39 -31.75
CA THR A 120 6.36 9.03 -31.97
C THR A 120 5.22 9.04 -32.99
N PRO A 121 5.23 8.16 -34.01
CA PRO A 121 4.11 8.01 -34.94
C PRO A 121 2.81 7.70 -34.18
N PRO A 122 1.65 8.28 -34.57
CA PRO A 122 0.39 8.13 -33.84
C PRO A 122 -0.01 6.68 -33.53
N ASN A 123 0.21 5.76 -34.47
CA ASN A 123 -0.09 4.33 -34.28
C ASN A 123 0.74 3.67 -33.16
N ASN A 124 1.96 4.15 -32.90
CA ASN A 124 2.83 3.62 -31.86
C ASN A 124 2.44 4.15 -30.47
N VAL A 125 1.91 5.38 -30.38
CA VAL A 125 1.35 5.94 -29.13
C VAL A 125 0.15 5.11 -28.66
N ILE A 126 -0.78 4.79 -29.56
CA ILE A 126 -1.97 3.98 -29.23
C ILE A 126 -1.57 2.58 -28.75
N ALA A 127 -0.68 1.90 -29.48
CA ALA A 127 -0.22 0.56 -29.11
C ALA A 127 0.49 0.55 -27.75
N ARG A 128 1.34 1.54 -27.46
CA ARG A 128 2.00 1.68 -26.16
C ARG A 128 1.00 1.95 -25.05
N ARG A 129 0.04 2.86 -25.25
CA ARG A 129 -1.04 3.13 -24.28
C ARG A 129 -1.79 1.84 -23.94
N ASP A 130 -2.22 1.09 -24.93
CA ASP A 130 -3.00 -0.14 -24.73
C ASP A 130 -2.17 -1.22 -24.02
N SER A 131 -0.87 -1.30 -24.33
CA SER A 131 0.06 -2.18 -23.61
C SER A 131 0.22 -1.79 -22.13
N LEU A 132 0.35 -0.49 -21.82
CA LEU A 132 0.45 -0.04 -20.43
C LEU A 132 -0.87 -0.23 -19.68
N GLN A 133 -2.00 -0.08 -20.36
CA GLN A 133 -3.32 -0.36 -19.78
C GLN A 133 -3.48 -1.85 -19.47
N ALA A 134 -3.02 -2.75 -20.34
CA ALA A 134 -3.00 -4.18 -20.07
C ALA A 134 -2.08 -4.51 -18.87
N GLU A 135 -0.90 -3.88 -18.78
CA GLU A 135 -0.01 -4.03 -17.63
C GLU A 135 -0.67 -3.54 -16.33
N TYR A 136 -1.42 -2.42 -16.37
CA TYR A 136 -2.21 -1.94 -15.23
C TYR A 136 -3.18 -3.02 -14.73
N GLN A 137 -3.94 -3.63 -15.64
CA GLN A 137 -4.92 -4.67 -15.29
C GLN A 137 -4.24 -5.88 -14.66
N VAL A 138 -3.12 -6.35 -15.22
CA VAL A 138 -2.36 -7.48 -14.65
C VAL A 138 -1.85 -7.16 -13.24
N ILE A 139 -1.35 -5.93 -13.00
CA ILE A 139 -0.93 -5.54 -11.65
C ILE A 139 -2.14 -5.47 -10.72
N SER A 140 -3.27 -4.95 -11.19
CA SER A 140 -4.52 -4.84 -10.43
C SER A 140 -5.07 -6.20 -10.00
N ASP A 141 -5.10 -7.17 -10.92
CA ASP A 141 -5.61 -8.53 -10.66
C ASP A 141 -4.75 -9.29 -9.63
N LEU A 142 -3.44 -8.99 -9.60
CA LEU A 142 -2.48 -9.59 -8.67
C LEU A 142 -2.34 -8.81 -7.36
N ALA A 143 -2.89 -7.60 -7.29
CA ALA A 143 -2.74 -6.75 -6.12
C ALA A 143 -3.70 -7.20 -5.00
N PRO A 144 -3.24 -7.15 -3.73
CA PRO A 144 -4.13 -7.34 -2.59
C PRO A 144 -5.20 -6.25 -2.56
N GLN A 145 -6.40 -6.63 -2.09
CA GLN A 145 -7.53 -5.72 -1.96
C GLN A 145 -7.25 -4.62 -0.94
N THR A 146 -7.74 -3.42 -1.24
CA THR A 146 -7.59 -2.21 -0.41
C THR A 146 -8.96 -1.73 0.06
N GLY A 147 -9.01 -1.03 1.20
CA GLY A 147 -10.25 -0.59 1.83
C GLY A 147 -10.47 0.92 1.77
N THR A 148 -11.67 1.36 2.13
CA THR A 148 -12.07 2.78 2.10
C THR A 148 -11.15 3.69 2.93
N LYS A 149 -10.57 3.15 4.02
CA LYS A 149 -9.60 3.87 4.85
C LYS A 149 -8.33 4.20 4.09
N GLU A 150 -7.76 3.24 3.37
CA GLU A 150 -6.54 3.40 2.58
C GLU A 150 -6.76 4.41 1.44
N TYR A 151 -7.93 4.36 0.80
CA TYR A 151 -8.33 5.34 -0.22
C TYR A 151 -8.40 6.76 0.34
N ALA A 152 -9.13 6.96 1.44
CA ALA A 152 -9.29 8.29 2.06
C ALA A 152 -7.94 8.88 2.52
N GLU A 153 -7.06 8.04 3.07
CA GLU A 153 -5.75 8.48 3.51
C GLU A 153 -4.80 8.77 2.33
N ALA A 154 -4.85 7.98 1.26
CA ALA A 154 -4.12 8.29 0.02
C ALA A 154 -4.58 9.63 -0.57
N GLN A 155 -5.89 9.87 -0.62
CA GLN A 155 -6.47 11.11 -1.12
C GLN A 155 -6.00 12.32 -0.29
N LYS A 156 -5.97 12.17 1.04
CA LYS A 156 -5.44 13.19 1.96
C LYS A 156 -3.95 13.47 1.73
N ARG A 157 -3.13 12.42 1.59
CA ARG A 157 -1.67 12.53 1.41
C ARG A 157 -1.28 13.11 0.05
N LEU A 158 -2.11 12.93 -0.96
CA LEU A 158 -1.93 13.54 -2.29
C LEU A 158 -2.52 14.95 -2.38
N HIS A 159 -3.07 15.50 -1.28
CA HIS A 159 -3.75 16.79 -1.27
C HIS A 159 -4.99 16.90 -2.20
N THR A 160 -5.47 15.75 -2.68
CA THR A 160 -6.68 15.60 -3.52
C THR A 160 -7.99 15.54 -2.71
N ALA A 161 -7.91 15.71 -1.38
CA ALA A 161 -9.07 15.62 -0.48
C ALA A 161 -9.97 16.87 -0.50
N GLY A 162 -9.58 17.94 -1.20
CA GLY A 162 -10.29 19.22 -1.24
C GLY A 162 -10.48 19.84 -2.63
N ALA A 163 -9.99 19.21 -3.70
CA ALA A 163 -10.39 19.55 -5.05
C ALA A 163 -11.77 18.93 -5.28
N SER A 164 -12.83 19.72 -5.07
CA SER A 164 -14.24 19.33 -5.22
C SER A 164 -14.62 18.02 -4.52
N GLY A 165 -15.22 18.14 -3.32
CA GLY A 165 -15.67 17.02 -2.51
C GLY A 165 -16.34 15.90 -3.32
N GLY A 166 -15.63 14.77 -3.44
CA GLY A 166 -16.14 13.53 -4.01
C GLY A 166 -16.48 13.60 -5.50
N GLU A 167 -15.50 13.79 -6.38
CA GLU A 167 -15.75 13.68 -7.82
C GLU A 167 -15.06 12.45 -8.45
N HIS A 168 -15.87 11.41 -8.60
CA HIS A 168 -16.05 10.58 -9.80
C HIS A 168 -14.81 10.26 -10.66
N TYR A 169 -14.17 9.09 -10.47
CA TYR A 169 -13.42 8.27 -11.46
C TYR A 169 -12.53 8.94 -12.54
N THR A 170 -12.28 10.26 -12.48
CA THR A 170 -11.71 11.10 -13.54
C THR A 170 -11.04 12.29 -12.90
N TRP A 171 -9.80 12.55 -13.31
CA TRP A 171 -8.95 13.61 -12.78
C TRP A 171 -9.08 14.90 -13.59
N SER A 172 -9.09 16.06 -12.94
CA SER A 172 -8.94 17.34 -13.65
C SER A 172 -7.49 17.55 -14.11
N ASP A 173 -7.28 18.37 -15.14
CA ASP A 173 -5.93 18.66 -15.64
C ASP A 173 -5.04 19.31 -14.55
N THR A 174 -5.63 20.15 -13.69
CA THR A 174 -4.93 20.78 -12.57
C THR A 174 -4.50 19.77 -11.51
N GLU A 175 -5.29 18.74 -11.24
CA GLU A 175 -4.90 17.64 -10.33
C GLU A 175 -3.79 16.78 -10.94
N ILE A 176 -3.88 16.45 -12.23
CA ILE A 176 -2.85 15.68 -12.92
C ILE A 176 -1.52 16.45 -12.92
N ASP A 177 -1.58 17.76 -13.12
CA ASP A 177 -0.41 18.64 -13.18
C ASP A 177 0.35 18.75 -11.86
N GLN A 178 -0.31 18.52 -10.73
CA GLN A 178 0.36 18.43 -9.43
C GLN A 178 1.33 17.23 -9.34
N PHE A 179 1.09 16.19 -10.14
CA PHE A 179 1.93 14.98 -10.18
C PHE A 179 3.04 15.06 -11.24
N LEU A 180 3.02 16.09 -12.10
CA LEU A 180 3.92 16.28 -13.22
C LEU A 180 4.89 17.46 -12.97
N PRO A 181 6.11 17.40 -13.55
CA PRO A 181 7.03 18.54 -13.58
C PRO A 181 6.47 19.64 -14.47
N GLU A 182 6.92 20.88 -14.27
CA GLU A 182 6.39 22.08 -14.96
C GLU A 182 6.32 21.93 -16.48
N ASP A 183 7.36 21.35 -17.09
CA ASP A 183 7.45 21.15 -18.56
C ASP A 183 6.41 20.17 -19.13
N LEU A 184 5.77 19.35 -18.28
CA LEU A 184 4.74 18.38 -18.68
C LEU A 184 3.33 18.80 -18.26
N ARG A 185 3.17 20.02 -17.72
CA ARG A 185 1.86 20.57 -17.36
C ARG A 185 1.18 21.14 -18.59
N LEU A 186 -0.15 21.01 -18.67
CA LEU A 186 -0.92 21.62 -19.76
C LEU A 186 -1.37 23.06 -19.45
N GLY A 187 -1.25 23.49 -18.20
CA GLY A 187 -1.60 24.85 -17.77
C GLY A 187 -3.07 24.98 -17.37
#